data_AF-A0A1C7W8F0-F1
#
_entry.id   AF-A0A1C7W8F0-F1
#
_cell.length_a   1.000
_cell.length_b   1.000
_cell.length_c   1.000
_cell.angle_alpha   90.00
_cell.angle_beta   90.00
_cell.angle_gamma   90.00
#
_symmetry.space_group_name_H-M   'P 1'
#
loop_
_entity.id
_entity.type
_entity.pdbx_description
1 polymer ?
#
loop_
_entity_poly.entity_id
_entity_poly.type
_entity_poly.pdbx_seq_one_letter_code
_entity_poly.pdbx_strand_id
1 'polypeptide(L)'
;MSNIALIERIEQRKSVLEKIKTGLIERLNLYQKVNQIDDDTPLFGSGLKLDSVDATEVVVLLDEIFGIRVTEGDDPSYMRSVNTLTSFVIGKQGETTNGTATGADKE
;
A
#
# COMPACT_ATOMS: atom_id res chain seq x y z
N MET A 1 -12.94 -16.10 -21.78
CA MET A 1 -11.55 -15.76 -21.39
C MET A 1 -11.44 -14.46 -20.60
N SER A 2 -12.35 -13.48 -20.76
CA SER A 2 -12.27 -12.19 -20.05
C SER A 2 -12.72 -12.17 -18.58
N ASN A 3 -13.56 -13.12 -18.13
CA ASN A 3 -14.06 -13.13 -16.74
C ASN A 3 -13.02 -13.59 -15.70
N ILE A 4 -12.09 -14.48 -16.08
CA ILE A 4 -11.11 -15.04 -15.14
C ILE A 4 -10.09 -13.97 -14.73
N ALA A 5 -9.55 -13.22 -15.71
CA ALA A 5 -8.58 -12.15 -15.44
C ALA A 5 -9.16 -10.99 -14.61
N LEU A 6 -10.47 -10.74 -14.68
CA LEU A 6 -11.13 -9.74 -13.83
C LEU A 6 -11.24 -10.23 -12.38
N ILE A 7 -11.63 -11.49 -12.19
CA ILE A 7 -11.72 -12.11 -10.85
C ILE A 7 -10.35 -12.11 -10.17
N GLU A 8 -9.29 -12.50 -10.89
CA GLU A 8 -7.92 -12.49 -10.37
C GLU A 8 -7.48 -11.10 -9.91
N ARG A 9 -7.76 -10.05 -10.69
CA ARG A 9 -7.43 -8.67 -10.30
C ARG A 9 -8.23 -8.17 -9.10
N ILE A 10 -9.49 -8.57 -8.99
CA ILE A 10 -10.33 -8.25 -7.82
C ILE A 10 -9.75 -8.90 -6.56
N GLU A 11 -9.41 -10.19 -6.63
CA GLU A 11 -8.86 -10.92 -5.47
C GLU A 11 -7.47 -10.42 -5.10
N GLN A 12 -6.61 -10.09 -6.09
CA GLN A 12 -5.33 -9.45 -5.82
C GLN A 12 -5.52 -8.13 -5.07
N ARG A 13 -6.43 -7.27 -5.54
CA ARG A 13 -6.68 -5.97 -4.87
C ARG A 13 -7.17 -6.15 -3.44
N LYS A 14 -8.12 -7.07 -3.21
CA LYS A 14 -8.60 -7.39 -1.86
C LYS A 14 -7.46 -7.89 -0.96
N SER A 15 -6.61 -8.77 -1.48
CA SER A 15 -5.47 -9.29 -0.72
C SER A 15 -4.49 -8.19 -0.32
N VAL A 16 -4.16 -7.26 -1.24
CA VAL A 16 -3.30 -6.11 -0.91
C VAL A 16 -3.97 -5.22 0.15
N LEU A 17 -5.26 -4.96 0.01
CA LEU A 17 -6.03 -4.12 0.91
C LEU A 17 -6.09 -4.70 2.33
N GLU A 18 -6.35 -6.00 2.47
CA GLU A 18 -6.32 -6.69 3.77
C GLU A 18 -4.93 -6.67 4.41
N LYS A 19 -3.86 -6.86 3.62
CA LYS A 19 -2.48 -6.78 4.12
C LYS A 19 -2.13 -5.39 4.63
N ILE A 20 -2.51 -4.35 3.89
CA ILE A 20 -2.31 -2.96 4.31
C ILE A 20 -3.05 -2.72 5.63
N LYS A 21 -4.35 -3.02 5.70
CA LYS A 21 -5.13 -2.82 6.93
C LYS A 21 -4.55 -3.58 8.12
N THR A 22 -4.18 -4.84 7.92
CA THR A 22 -3.57 -5.68 8.97
C THR A 22 -2.27 -5.07 9.46
N GLY A 23 -1.36 -4.72 8.56
CA GLY A 23 -0.08 -4.14 8.95
C GLY A 23 -0.23 -2.75 9.60
N LEU A 24 -1.19 -1.93 9.18
CA LEU A 24 -1.52 -0.67 9.86
C LEU A 24 -1.97 -0.92 11.30
N ILE A 25 -2.86 -1.90 11.52
CA ILE A 25 -3.34 -2.24 12.86
C ILE A 25 -2.19 -2.75 13.74
N GLU A 26 -1.33 -3.61 13.21
CA GLU A 26 -0.21 -4.19 13.96
C GLU A 26 0.88 -3.16 14.27
N ARG A 27 1.26 -2.32 13.31
CA ARG A 27 2.30 -1.29 13.47
C ARG A 27 1.85 -0.12 14.34
N LEU A 28 0.63 0.36 14.09
CA LEU A 28 0.08 1.55 14.75
C LEU A 28 -0.75 1.18 15.99
N ASN A 29 -0.75 -0.11 16.36
CA ASN A 29 -1.46 -0.67 17.51
C ASN A 29 -2.94 -0.20 17.59
N LEU A 30 -3.63 -0.22 16.45
CA LEU A 30 -4.99 0.27 16.37
C LEU A 30 -5.96 -0.69 17.07
N TYR A 31 -6.91 -0.16 17.82
CA TYR A 31 -7.97 -0.97 18.45
C TYR A 31 -9.00 -1.51 17.45
N GLN A 32 -9.03 -0.98 16.22
CA GLN A 32 -9.98 -1.40 15.19
C GLN A 32 -9.52 -2.68 14.52
N LYS A 33 -10.47 -3.51 14.08
CA LYS A 33 -10.20 -4.70 13.26
C LYS A 33 -10.20 -4.33 11.78
N VAL A 34 -9.56 -5.16 10.95
CA VAL A 34 -9.51 -5.01 9.48
C VAL A 34 -10.90 -4.80 8.86
N ASN A 35 -11.91 -5.49 9.39
CA ASN A 35 -13.31 -5.39 8.94
C ASN A 35 -14.08 -4.17 9.49
N GLN A 36 -13.49 -3.38 10.37
CA GLN A 36 -14.07 -2.14 10.90
C GLN A 36 -13.53 -0.90 10.19
N ILE A 37 -12.43 -1.04 9.45
CA ILE A 37 -11.83 0.04 8.68
C ILE A 37 -12.42 -0.04 7.27
N ASP A 38 -13.10 1.02 6.84
CA ASP A 38 -13.61 1.14 5.47
C ASP A 38 -12.47 1.45 4.49
N ASP A 39 -12.63 1.05 3.23
CA ASP A 39 -11.61 1.24 2.20
C ASP A 39 -11.39 2.74 1.91
N ASP A 40 -12.45 3.53 1.97
CA ASP A 40 -12.40 4.97 1.76
C ASP A 40 -12.12 5.77 3.05
N THR A 41 -11.81 5.07 4.16
CA THR A 41 -11.44 5.71 5.42
C THR A 41 -10.19 6.57 5.23
N PRO A 42 -10.23 7.87 5.60
CA PRO A 42 -9.04 8.70 5.61
C PRO A 42 -7.99 8.17 6.60
N LEU A 43 -6.73 8.10 6.18
CA LEU A 43 -5.64 7.69 7.09
C LEU A 43 -5.39 8.79 8.15
N PHE A 44 -5.35 10.04 7.71
CA PHE A 44 -5.05 11.19 8.56
C PHE A 44 -6.30 11.99 8.93
N GLY A 45 -6.22 12.76 10.01
CA GLY A 45 -7.29 13.67 10.41
C GLY A 45 -8.49 12.94 11.00
N SER A 46 -9.63 12.94 10.30
CA SER A 46 -10.91 12.48 10.85
C SER A 46 -11.19 10.98 10.75
N GLY A 47 -10.39 10.22 10.00
CA GLY A 47 -10.57 8.77 9.84
C GLY A 47 -9.81 7.98 10.91
N LEU A 48 -8.67 7.38 10.54
CA LEU A 48 -7.82 6.60 11.46
C LEU A 48 -7.06 7.47 12.48
N LYS A 49 -7.15 8.80 12.36
CA LYS A 49 -6.52 9.78 13.27
C LYS A 49 -5.01 9.59 13.41
N LEU A 50 -4.35 9.10 12.35
CA LEU A 50 -2.91 8.98 12.32
C LEU A 50 -2.25 10.35 12.39
N ASP A 51 -1.11 10.41 13.08
CA ASP A 51 -0.30 11.61 13.17
C ASP A 51 0.89 11.60 12.18
N SER A 52 1.72 12.63 12.21
CA SER A 52 2.88 12.72 11.32
C SER A 52 3.97 11.68 11.59
N VAL A 53 4.04 11.14 12.81
CA VAL A 53 4.98 10.07 13.17
C VAL A 53 4.48 8.76 12.58
N ASP A 54 3.19 8.47 12.72
CA ASP A 54 2.54 7.29 12.14
C ASP A 54 2.69 7.24 10.62
N ALA A 55 2.68 8.39 9.93
CA ALA A 55 2.92 8.47 8.49
C ALA A 55 4.24 7.80 8.07
N THR A 56 5.28 7.92 8.91
CA THR A 56 6.60 7.33 8.65
C THR A 56 6.52 5.80 8.75
N GLU A 57 5.79 5.28 9.75
CA GLU A 57 5.55 3.83 9.90
C GLU A 57 4.79 3.25 8.72
N VAL A 58 3.82 4.00 8.15
CA VAL A 58 3.13 3.57 6.92
C VAL A 58 4.12 3.40 5.76
N VAL A 59 5.06 4.34 5.58
CA VAL A 59 6.07 4.26 4.52
C VAL A 59 7.02 3.08 4.75
N VAL A 60 7.47 2.85 5.97
CA VAL A 60 8.32 1.70 6.34
C VAL A 60 7.58 0.38 6.08
N LEU A 61 6.29 0.31 6.44
CA LEU A 61 5.43 -0.83 6.15
C LEU A 61 5.33 -1.14 4.65
N LEU A 62 5.28 -0.12 3.79
CA LEU A 62 5.27 -0.32 2.34
C LEU A 62 6.57 -0.95 1.83
N ASP A 63 7.71 -0.50 2.35
CA ASP A 63 9.01 -1.04 1.97
C ASP A 63 9.19 -2.48 2.48
N GLU A 64 8.84 -2.75 3.74
CA GLU A 64 9.05 -4.08 4.33
C GLU A 64 8.07 -5.15 3.85
N ILE A 65 6.77 -4.81 3.70
CA ILE A 65 5.75 -5.79 3.30
C ILE A 65 5.70 -5.95 1.78
N PHE A 66 5.87 -4.85 1.03
CA PHE A 66 5.65 -4.84 -0.41
C PHE A 66 6.91 -4.56 -1.22
N GLY A 67 8.05 -4.21 -0.60
CA GLY A 67 9.28 -3.86 -1.30
C GLY A 67 9.17 -2.52 -2.05
N ILE A 68 8.28 -1.63 -1.61
CA ILE A 68 8.01 -0.36 -2.28
C ILE A 68 8.67 0.77 -1.52
N ARG A 69 9.65 1.41 -2.16
CA ARG A 69 10.24 2.65 -1.66
C ARG A 69 9.46 3.84 -2.17
N VAL A 70 8.96 4.64 -1.24
CA VAL A 70 8.42 5.97 -1.53
C VAL A 70 9.58 6.94 -1.69
N THR A 71 9.52 7.76 -2.74
CA THR A 71 10.50 8.81 -3.05
C THR A 71 9.84 10.18 -3.00
N GLU A 72 10.63 11.26 -2.93
CA GLU A 72 10.11 12.64 -2.88
C GLU A 72 9.29 13.06 -4.11
N GLY A 73 9.40 12.31 -5.23
CA GLY A 73 8.60 12.53 -6.43
C GLY A 73 7.23 11.86 -6.42
N ASP A 74 6.93 11.00 -5.45
CA ASP A 74 5.64 10.33 -5.34
C ASP A 74 4.57 11.28 -4.79
N ASP A 75 3.37 11.26 -5.38
CA ASP A 75 2.28 12.15 -4.98
C ASP A 75 1.76 11.78 -3.58
N PRO A 76 1.87 12.66 -2.56
CA PRO A 76 1.45 12.35 -1.19
C PRO A 76 -0.05 11.99 -1.06
N SER A 77 -0.86 12.24 -2.09
CA SER A 77 -2.25 11.79 -2.17
C SER A 77 -2.43 10.28 -2.03
N TYR A 78 -1.39 9.45 -2.25
CA TYR A 78 -1.48 8.01 -1.96
C TYR A 78 -1.79 7.74 -0.49
N MET A 79 -1.40 8.64 0.42
CA MET A 79 -1.63 8.56 1.87
C MET A 79 -3.01 9.10 2.31
N ARG A 80 -3.92 9.42 1.37
CA ARG A 80 -5.23 10.00 1.72
C ARG A 80 -6.16 8.99 2.37
N SER A 81 -6.29 7.79 1.80
CA SER A 81 -7.15 6.71 2.29
C SER A 81 -6.52 5.34 2.05
N VAL A 82 -7.11 4.30 2.65
CA VAL A 82 -6.67 2.91 2.42
C VAL A 82 -6.79 2.53 0.94
N ASN A 83 -7.83 3.01 0.26
CA ASN A 83 -8.07 2.77 -1.15
C ASN A 83 -7.00 3.41 -2.07
N THR A 84 -6.57 4.64 -1.78
CA THR A 84 -5.49 5.30 -2.53
C THR A 84 -4.16 4.61 -2.29
N LEU A 85 -3.89 4.21 -1.04
CA LEU A 85 -2.67 3.50 -0.66
C LEU A 85 -2.58 2.14 -1.37
N THR A 86 -3.68 1.39 -1.38
CA THR A 86 -3.81 0.12 -2.11
C THR A 86 -3.55 0.31 -3.61
N SER A 87 -4.11 1.35 -4.19
CA SER A 87 -3.93 1.66 -5.62
C SER A 87 -2.48 2.01 -5.95
N PHE A 88 -1.82 2.77 -5.08
CA PHE A 88 -0.40 3.08 -5.19
C PHE A 88 0.46 1.82 -5.12
N VAL A 89 0.20 0.93 -4.16
CA VAL A 89 0.92 -0.35 -4.01
C VAL A 89 0.80 -1.22 -5.27
N ILE A 90 -0.42 -1.38 -5.77
CA ILE A 90 -0.67 -2.18 -6.99
C ILE A 90 0.01 -1.55 -8.21
N GLY A 91 -0.03 -0.23 -8.33
CA GLY A 91 0.66 0.50 -9.40
C GLY A 91 2.17 0.24 -9.37
N LYS A 92 2.80 0.44 -8.20
CA LYS A 92 4.24 0.23 -8.01
C LYS A 92 4.66 -1.23 -8.22
N GLN A 93 3.88 -2.21 -7.75
CA GLN A 93 4.18 -3.64 -8.00
C GLN A 93 4.20 -4.00 -9.50
N GLY A 94 3.41 -3.31 -10.32
CA GLY A 94 3.46 -3.42 -11.78
C GLY A 94 4.72 -2.81 -12.40
N GLU A 95 5.33 -1.81 -11.74
CA GLU A 95 6.56 -1.15 -12.18
C GLU A 95 7.82 -1.91 -11.72
N THR A 96 7.85 -2.39 -10.46
CA THR A 96 9.02 -3.09 -9.88
C THR A 96 9.34 -4.41 -10.59
N THR A 97 8.37 -5.02 -11.28
CA THR A 97 8.57 -6.24 -12.06
C THR A 97 9.26 -6.01 -13.42
N ASN A 98 9.51 -4.76 -13.83
CA ASN A 98 10.26 -4.42 -15.04
C ASN A 98 11.65 -3.79 -14.78
N GLY A 99 12.15 -3.82 -13.53
CA GLY A 99 13.34 -3.06 -13.10
C GLY A 99 14.59 -3.87 -12.71
N THR A 100 14.68 -5.18 -13.00
CA THR A 100 15.90 -5.99 -12.75
C THR A 100 16.40 -6.71 -14.00
N ALA A 101 16.69 -5.92 -15.04
CA ALA A 101 17.63 -6.31 -16.10
C ALA A 101 18.31 -5.06 -16.66
N THR A 102 19.37 -4.56 -15.99
CA THR A 102 20.57 -3.95 -16.60
C THR A 102 21.51 -3.48 -15.50
N GLY A 103 22.65 -4.14 -15.40
CA GLY A 103 23.74 -3.83 -14.48
C GLY A 103 24.74 -4.98 -14.36
N ALA A 104 25.03 -5.66 -15.48
CA ALA A 104 26.21 -6.50 -15.60
C ALA A 104 27.37 -5.63 -16.09
N ASP A 105 28.47 -5.70 -15.34
CA ASP A 105 29.86 -5.57 -15.79
C ASP A 105 30.43 -4.24 -16.32
N LYS A 106 31.69 -4.04 -15.86
CA LYS A 106 32.76 -3.10 -16.26
C LYS A 106 32.78 -1.81 -15.42
N GLU A 107 33.82 -1.55 -14.62
CA GLU A 107 35.26 -1.77 -14.81
C GLU A 107 36.00 -1.92 -13.47
#